data_AF-A0A3Q7IFS9-F1
#
_entry.id   AF-A0A3Q7IFS9-F1
#
_cell.length_a   1.000
_cell.length_b   1.000
_cell.length_c   1.000
_cell.angle_alpha   90.00
_cell.angle_beta   90.00
_cell.angle_gamma   90.00
#
_symmetry.space_group_name_H-M   'P 1'
#
loop_
_entity.id
_entity.type
_entity.pdbx_description
1 polymer ?
#
loop_
_entity_poly.entity_id
_entity_poly.type
_entity_poly.pdbx_seq_one_letter_code
_entity_poly.pdbx_strand_id
1 'polypeptide(L)'
;MAFSRQRLIVKAESSMQKIMEIIQSYRMKFAVNCEVRVGKVVQINSENLREIVIEMDYLLISSWGTSDLIMSEFFEIYKETLGKKSLPGHFVHTEPNFLKFGLSDQYTSQHTVIKYASILAQMTTTSQSS
;
A
#
# COMPACT_ATOMS: atom_id res chain seq x y z
N MET A 1 21.47 3.36 28.32
CA MET A 1 21.57 4.56 27.46
C MET A 1 20.50 4.44 26.39
N ALA A 2 19.49 5.32 26.39
CA ALA A 2 18.39 5.27 25.42
C ALA A 2 18.76 6.15 24.21
N PHE A 3 18.75 5.58 23.01
CA PHE A 3 18.98 6.34 21.78
C PHE A 3 17.62 6.76 21.20
N SER A 4 17.35 8.06 21.12
CA SER A 4 16.23 8.58 20.33
C SER A 4 16.66 8.68 18.86
N ARG A 5 16.01 7.93 17.97
CA ARG A 5 16.21 8.10 16.52
C ARG A 5 15.51 9.38 16.08
N GLN A 6 16.27 10.35 15.60
CA GLN A 6 15.73 11.54 14.92
C GLN A 6 15.76 11.29 13.40
N ARG A 7 14.68 11.65 12.70
CA ARG A 7 14.54 11.51 11.24
C ARG A 7 14.38 12.91 10.64
N LEU A 8 15.16 13.23 9.61
CA LEU A 8 15.03 14.47 8.83
C LEU A 8 14.64 14.09 7.40
N ILE A 9 13.52 14.63 6.91
CA ILE A 9 13.02 14.41 5.55
C ILE A 9 13.33 15.66 4.74
N VAL A 10 14.11 15.51 3.66
CA VAL A 10 14.46 16.60 2.75
C VAL A 10 13.88 16.29 1.37
N LYS A 11 13.12 17.23 0.81
CA LYS A 11 12.68 17.15 -0.58
C LYS A 11 13.86 17.51 -1.47
N ALA A 12 14.41 16.52 -2.15
CA ALA A 12 15.58 16.67 -3.01
C ALA A 12 15.21 17.28 -4.37
N GLU A 13 16.04 18.19 -4.87
CA GLU A 13 16.04 18.64 -6.27
C GLU A 13 16.82 17.66 -7.15
N SER A 14 16.65 17.71 -8.48
CA SER A 14 17.31 16.80 -9.43
C SER A 14 18.85 16.87 -9.36
N SER A 15 19.41 18.01 -8.94
CA SER A 15 20.85 18.20 -8.69
C SER A 15 21.37 17.44 -7.47
N MET A 16 20.50 17.15 -6.49
CA MET A 16 20.86 16.51 -5.23
C MET A 16 21.31 15.06 -5.42
N GLN A 17 20.83 14.37 -6.46
CA GLN A 17 21.25 13.01 -6.77
C GLN A 17 22.77 12.95 -7.06
N LYS A 18 23.29 13.88 -7.88
CA LYS A 18 24.72 13.99 -8.16
C LYS A 18 25.53 14.31 -6.90
N ILE A 19 25.01 15.19 -6.04
CA ILE A 19 25.64 15.56 -4.77
C ILE A 19 25.74 14.34 -3.84
N MET A 20 24.65 13.58 -3.69
CA MET A 20 24.65 12.40 -2.83
C MET A 20 25.55 11.28 -3.34
N GLU A 21 25.71 11.14 -4.67
CA GLU A 21 26.68 10.22 -5.27
C GLU A 21 28.13 10.61 -4.97
N ILE A 22 28.46 11.91 -5.02
CA ILE A 22 29.80 12.42 -4.69
C ILE A 22 30.15 12.18 -3.21
N ILE A 23 29.19 12.40 -2.31
CA ILE A 23 29.44 12.29 -0.86
C ILE A 23 29.60 10.81 -0.44
N GLN A 24 29.31 9.83 -1.31
CA GLN A 24 29.34 8.39 -1.03
C GLN A 24 28.59 7.97 0.25
N SER A 25 27.70 8.83 0.76
CA SER A 25 27.00 8.62 2.04
C SER A 25 25.89 7.57 1.96
N TYR A 26 25.71 6.90 0.83
CA TYR A 26 24.70 5.88 0.66
C TYR A 26 25.15 4.56 1.27
N ARG A 27 24.70 4.28 2.49
CA ARG A 27 24.74 2.91 3.03
C ARG A 27 23.62 2.02 2.50
N MET A 28 22.50 2.60 2.04
CA MET A 28 21.36 1.84 1.52
C MET A 28 20.64 2.69 0.47
N LYS A 29 20.44 2.13 -0.74
CA LYS A 29 19.56 2.69 -1.76
C LYS A 29 18.29 1.83 -1.78
N PHE A 30 17.14 2.44 -1.56
CA PHE A 30 15.85 1.77 -1.72
C PHE A 30 15.06 2.52 -2.79
N ALA A 31 14.88 1.89 -3.95
CA ALA A 31 14.01 2.40 -5.00
C ALA A 31 12.73 1.58 -4.95
N VAL A 32 11.63 2.23 -4.58
CA VAL A 32 10.30 1.61 -4.67
C VAL A 32 9.67 2.08 -5.96
N ASN A 33 9.53 1.17 -6.92
CA ASN A 33 8.71 1.42 -8.09
C ASN A 33 7.31 0.89 -7.81
N CYS A 34 6.37 1.80 -7.62
CA CYS A 34 4.98 1.46 -7.39
C CYS A 34 4.10 2.08 -8.46
N GLU A 35 3.23 1.27 -9.04
CA GLU A 35 2.15 1.75 -9.88
C GLU A 35 0.88 1.83 -9.02
N VAL A 36 0.33 3.04 -8.86
CA VAL A 36 -0.91 3.25 -8.13
C VAL A 36 -2.05 3.35 -9.14
N ARG A 37 -3.05 2.50 -8.99
CA ARG A 37 -4.28 2.51 -9.77
C ARG A 37 -5.45 2.85 -8.86
N VAL A 38 -6.36 3.69 -9.35
CA VAL A 38 -7.55 4.10 -8.61
C VAL A 38 -8.78 3.65 -9.38
N GLY A 39 -9.56 2.75 -8.77
CA GLY A 39 -10.82 2.26 -9.28
C GLY A 39 -12.00 2.93 -8.58
N LYS A 40 -13.01 3.32 -9.36
CA LYS A 40 -14.31 3.77 -8.84
C LYS A 40 -15.28 2.58 -8.86
N VAL A 41 -15.90 2.28 -7.72
CA VAL A 41 -16.92 1.22 -7.61
C VAL A 41 -18.31 1.86 -7.59
N VAL A 42 -19.14 1.43 -8.54
CA VAL A 42 -20.51 1.94 -8.77
C VAL A 42 -21.46 0.76 -8.80
N GLN A 43 -22.66 0.95 -8.28
CA GLN A 43 -23.69 -0.08 -8.37
C GLN A 43 -24.33 -0.05 -9.76
N ILE A 44 -24.60 -1.23 -10.31
CA ILE A 44 -25.19 -1.40 -11.65
C ILE A 44 -26.51 -0.60 -11.82
N ASN A 45 -27.26 -0.39 -10.73
CA ASN A 45 -28.57 0.28 -10.76
C ASN A 45 -28.55 1.72 -10.20
N SER A 46 -27.37 2.31 -9.93
CA SER A 46 -27.26 3.67 -9.38
C SER A 46 -25.91 4.29 -9.72
N GLU A 47 -25.89 5.49 -10.31
CA GLU A 47 -24.65 6.23 -10.62
C GLU A 47 -23.87 6.74 -9.39
N ASN A 48 -24.43 6.58 -8.19
CA ASN A 48 -23.78 7.02 -6.96
C ASN A 48 -22.49 6.22 -6.70
N LEU A 49 -21.41 6.97 -6.46
CA LEU A 49 -20.15 6.45 -5.98
C LEU A 49 -20.38 5.75 -4.63
N ARG A 50 -20.08 4.45 -4.54
CA ARG A 50 -20.11 3.72 -3.27
C ARG A 50 -18.74 3.72 -2.61
N GLU A 51 -17.73 3.30 -3.35
CA GLU A 51 -16.39 3.10 -2.82
C GLU A 51 -15.32 3.47 -3.86
N ILE A 52 -14.13 3.82 -3.36
CA ILE A 52 -12.93 4.04 -4.17
C ILE A 52 -11.93 2.97 -3.74
N VAL A 53 -11.50 2.14 -4.68
CA VAL A 53 -10.44 1.16 -4.47
C VAL A 53 -9.14 1.78 -4.96
N ILE A 54 -8.12 1.78 -4.11
CA ILE A 54 -6.77 2.18 -4.50
C ILE A 54 -5.93 0.91 -4.51
N GLU A 55 -5.54 0.46 -5.70
CA GLU A 55 -4.62 -0.66 -5.88
C GLU A 55 -3.21 -0.11 -6.03
N MET A 56 -2.24 -0.78 -5.43
CA MET A 56 -0.85 -0.42 -5.54
C MET A 56 -0.04 -1.65 -5.89
N ASP A 57 0.36 -1.72 -7.17
CA ASP A 57 1.23 -2.77 -7.68
C ASP A 57 2.67 -2.41 -7.33
N TYR A 58 3.39 -3.36 -6.75
CA TYR A 58 4.79 -3.18 -6.40
C TYR A 58 5.57 -4.46 -6.69
N LEU A 59 6.82 -4.29 -7.10
CA LEU A 59 7.74 -5.40 -7.27
C LEU A 59 8.14 -5.92 -5.89
N LEU A 60 7.78 -7.19 -5.63
CA LEU A 60 8.25 -7.91 -4.46
C LEU A 60 9.78 -8.01 -4.54
N ILE A 61 10.44 -7.17 -3.75
CA ILE A 61 11.90 -7.19 -3.57
C ILE A 61 12.38 -8.44 -2.80
N SER A 62 11.45 -9.16 -2.18
CA SER A 62 11.71 -10.27 -1.27
C SER A 62 10.44 -11.13 -1.13
N SER A 63 10.34 -11.89 -0.04
CA SER A 63 9.17 -12.73 0.23
C SER A 63 7.90 -11.92 0.51
N TRP A 64 6.73 -12.57 0.45
CA TRP A 64 5.45 -11.92 0.71
C TRP A 64 5.41 -11.30 2.11
N GLY A 65 5.73 -12.04 3.16
CA GLY A 65 5.63 -11.57 4.55
C GLY A 65 6.56 -10.41 4.87
N THR A 66 7.75 -10.37 4.26
CA THR A 66 8.65 -9.21 4.38
C THR A 66 8.07 -7.99 3.67
N SER A 67 7.50 -8.22 2.49
CA SER A 67 6.93 -7.16 1.67
C SER A 67 5.61 -6.61 2.23
N ASP A 68 4.79 -7.48 2.81
CA ASP A 68 3.55 -7.14 3.52
C ASP A 68 3.83 -6.20 4.68
N LEU A 69 4.88 -6.46 5.46
CA LEU A 69 5.25 -5.59 6.57
C LEU A 69 5.68 -4.19 6.09
N ILE A 70 6.50 -4.12 5.04
CA ILE A 70 6.93 -2.84 4.44
C ILE A 70 5.73 -2.10 3.86
N MET A 71 4.85 -2.82 3.15
CA MET A 71 3.70 -2.23 2.48
C MET A 71 2.63 -1.77 3.45
N SER A 72 2.43 -2.51 4.55
CA SER A 72 1.54 -2.12 5.65
C SER A 72 2.02 -0.81 6.31
N GLU A 73 3.32 -0.68 6.60
CA GLU A 73 3.88 0.59 7.11
C GLU A 73 3.69 1.74 6.10
N PHE A 74 3.88 1.45 4.80
CA PHE A 74 3.62 2.43 3.74
C PHE A 74 2.15 2.87 3.69
N PHE A 75 1.21 1.92 3.74
CA PHE A 75 -0.23 2.22 3.72
C PHE A 75 -0.68 3.01 4.94
N GLU A 76 -0.11 2.75 6.12
CA GLU A 76 -0.40 3.56 7.32
C GLU A 76 0.08 5.01 7.16
N ILE A 77 1.30 5.23 6.65
CA ILE A 77 1.81 6.58 6.36
C ILE A 77 0.94 7.26 5.30
N TYR A 78 0.54 6.53 4.25
CA TYR A 78 -0.29 7.02 3.17
C TYR A 78 -1.68 7.43 3.70
N LYS A 79 -2.30 6.57 4.51
CA LYS A 79 -3.58 6.82 5.19
C LYS A 79 -3.50 8.02 6.13
N GLU A 80 -2.45 8.14 6.94
CA GLU A 80 -2.24 9.29 7.83
C GLU A 80 -2.12 10.59 7.02
N THR A 81 -1.38 10.54 5.91
CA THR A 81 -1.17 11.69 5.02
C THR A 81 -2.45 12.12 4.31
N LEU A 82 -3.26 11.15 3.86
CA LEU A 82 -4.56 11.42 3.26
C LEU A 82 -5.58 11.90 4.30
N GLY A 83 -5.55 11.35 5.51
CA GLY A 83 -6.41 11.77 6.63
C GLY A 83 -6.20 13.23 7.03
N LYS A 84 -4.96 13.72 6.99
CA LYS A 84 -4.63 15.14 7.20
C LYS A 84 -5.28 16.08 6.18
N LYS A 85 -5.71 15.57 5.02
CA LYS A 85 -6.38 16.35 3.96
C LYS A 85 -7.91 16.40 4.10
N SER A 86 -8.48 15.92 5.21
CA SER A 86 -9.93 16.00 5.50
C SER A 86 -10.80 15.29 4.44
N LEU A 87 -10.27 14.25 3.77
CA LEU A 87 -11.00 13.54 2.74
C LEU A 87 -12.17 12.77 3.38
N PRO A 88 -13.41 12.93 2.89
CA PRO A 88 -14.54 12.17 3.39
C PRO A 88 -14.37 10.67 3.07
N GLY A 89 -14.60 9.80 4.05
CA GLY A 89 -14.50 8.35 3.91
C GLY A 89 -13.63 7.69 4.99
N HIS A 90 -13.68 6.36 5.05
CA HIS A 90 -12.81 5.57 5.92
C HIS A 90 -11.85 4.73 5.08
N PHE A 91 -10.56 4.96 5.23
CA PHE A 91 -9.52 4.16 4.59
C PHE A 91 -9.34 2.84 5.36
N VAL A 92 -9.69 1.73 4.72
CA VAL A 92 -9.49 0.38 5.24
C VAL A 92 -8.41 -0.29 4.41
N HIS A 93 -7.34 -0.74 5.07
CA HIS A 93 -6.36 -1.64 4.48
C HIS A 93 -6.74 -3.06 4.91
N THR A 94 -7.14 -3.90 3.95
CA THR A 94 -7.40 -5.31 4.22
C THR A 94 -6.47 -6.17 3.40
N GLU A 95 -5.66 -6.97 4.09
CA GLU A 95 -4.85 -7.99 3.48
C GLU A 95 -5.36 -9.39 3.89
N PRO A 96 -5.50 -10.35 2.96
CA PRO A 96 -5.90 -11.71 3.28
C PRO A 96 -4.80 -12.44 4.04
N ASN A 97 -5.18 -13.25 5.02
CA ASN A 97 -4.24 -14.18 5.64
C ASN A 97 -4.03 -15.39 4.72
N PHE A 98 -3.01 -15.33 3.86
CA PHE A 98 -2.70 -16.38 2.86
C PHE A 98 -2.41 -17.75 3.47
N LEU A 99 -1.88 -17.80 4.70
CA LEU A 99 -1.65 -19.07 5.41
C LEU A 99 -2.95 -19.84 5.65
N LYS A 100 -4.08 -19.14 5.87
CA LYS A 100 -5.40 -19.78 6.00
C LYS A 100 -5.86 -20.49 4.72
N PHE A 101 -5.29 -20.10 3.58
CA PHE A 101 -5.56 -20.69 2.28
C PHE A 101 -4.48 -21.71 1.86
N GLY A 102 -3.56 -22.05 2.77
CA GLY A 102 -2.48 -23.01 2.50
C GLY A 102 -1.40 -22.48 1.55
N LEU A 103 -1.34 -21.17 1.32
CA LEU A 103 -0.32 -20.58 0.46
C LEU A 103 0.97 -20.30 1.25
N SER A 104 2.10 -20.56 0.60
CA SER A 104 3.42 -20.27 1.13
C SER A 104 3.79 -18.80 0.96
N ASP A 105 4.93 -18.41 1.53
CA ASP A 105 5.43 -17.02 1.49
C ASP A 105 5.91 -16.58 0.09
N GLN A 106 6.00 -17.51 -0.85
CA GLN A 106 6.37 -17.20 -2.23
C GLN A 106 5.12 -16.78 -2.99
N TYR A 107 5.11 -15.53 -3.47
CA TYR A 107 3.96 -14.99 -4.19
C TYR A 107 3.72 -15.73 -5.51
N THR A 108 2.45 -16.02 -5.78
CA THR A 108 1.97 -16.74 -6.96
C THR A 108 0.67 -16.12 -7.45
N SER A 109 0.18 -16.53 -8.62
CA SER A 109 -1.12 -16.09 -9.13
C SER A 109 -2.29 -16.40 -8.16
N GLN A 110 -2.18 -17.44 -7.33
CA GLN A 110 -3.19 -17.78 -6.33
C GLN A 110 -3.35 -16.69 -5.27
N HIS A 111 -2.26 -15.99 -4.90
CA HIS A 111 -2.31 -14.86 -3.97
C HIS A 111 -3.15 -13.72 -4.55
N THR A 112 -2.91 -13.38 -5.82
CA THR A 112 -3.67 -12.36 -6.53
C THR A 112 -5.17 -12.70 -6.58
N VAL A 113 -5.52 -13.95 -6.88
CA VAL A 113 -6.93 -14.40 -6.90
C VAL A 113 -7.59 -14.21 -5.53
N ILE A 114 -6.91 -14.59 -4.44
CA ILE A 114 -7.44 -14.45 -3.08
C ILE A 114 -7.59 -12.97 -2.69
N LYS A 115 -6.66 -12.10 -3.11
CA LYS A 115 -6.77 -10.64 -2.89
C LYS A 115 -8.05 -10.09 -3.52
N TYR A 116 -8.24 -10.34 -4.81
CA TYR A 116 -9.43 -9.89 -5.52
C TYR A 116 -10.71 -10.47 -4.93
N ALA A 117 -10.73 -11.77 -4.60
CA ALA A 117 -11.89 -12.40 -3.97
C ALA A 117 -12.23 -11.76 -2.61
N SER A 118 -11.22 -11.41 -1.81
CA SER A 118 -11.39 -10.78 -0.50
C SER A 118 -11.94 -9.36 -0.63
N ILE A 119 -11.42 -8.57 -1.57
CA ILE A 119 -11.91 -7.22 -1.87
C ILE A 119 -13.37 -7.29 -2.34
N LEU A 120 -13.70 -8.19 -3.27
CA LEU A 120 -15.07 -8.41 -3.73
C LEU A 120 -16.02 -8.79 -2.60
N ALA A 121 -15.61 -9.69 -1.71
CA ALA A 121 -16.41 -10.09 -0.56
C ALA A 121 -16.70 -8.90 0.38
N GLN A 122 -15.71 -8.03 0.64
CA GLN A 122 -15.92 -6.83 1.46
C GLN A 122 -16.88 -5.83 0.84
N MET A 123 -16.76 -5.59 -0.47
CA MET A 123 -17.68 -4.71 -1.19
C MET A 123 -19.13 -5.24 -1.15
N THR A 124 -19.32 -6.55 -1.09
CA THR A 124 -20.67 -7.13 -0.94
C THR A 124 -21.23 -7.01 0.49
N THR A 125 -20.40 -7.10 1.54
CA THR A 125 -20.90 -6.98 2.92
C THR A 125 -21.24 -5.53 3.28
N THR A 126 -20.51 -4.54 2.79
CA THR A 126 -20.86 -3.11 2.95
C THR A 126 -22.16 -2.75 2.21
N SER A 127 -22.55 -3.52 1.18
CA SER A 127 -23.80 -3.32 0.46
C SER A 127 -25.06 -3.77 1.23
N GLN A 128 -24.94 -4.69 2.19
CA GLN A 128 -26.07 -5.26 2.94
C GLN A 128 -26.34 -4.54 4.28
N SER A 129 -25.40 -3.73 4.77
CA SER A 129 -25.48 -3.04 6.05
C SER A 129 -25.97 -1.58 5.95
N SER A 130 -26.48 -1.17 4.79
CA SER A 130 -27.10 0.14 4.54
C SER A 130 -28.60 0.04 4.30
#